data_AF-A0A257XHN4-F1
#
_entry.id   AF-A0A257XHN4-F1
#
_cell.length_a   1.000
_cell.length_b   1.000
_cell.length_c   1.000
_cell.angle_alpha   90.00
_cell.angle_beta   90.00
_cell.angle_gamma   90.00
#
_symmetry.space_group_name_H-M   'P 1'
#
loop_
_entity.id
_entity.type
_entity.pdbx_description
1 polymer ?
#
loop_
_entity_poly.entity_id
_entity_poly.type
_entity_poly.pdbx_seq_one_letter_code
_entity_poly.pdbx_strand_id
1 'polypeptide(L)' 'MFRNILSVGGLTLLSRLAGFVRDVVMAAVLGAGPVADAFLVAFRLPNHFRAIFAEGAFNAAFVPTYARLKEQGG' A
#
# COMPACT_ATOMS: atom_id res chain seq x y z
N MET A 1 12.66 16.42 -13.20
CA MET A 1 11.40 16.56 -12.42
C MET A 1 10.22 15.86 -13.11
N PHE A 2 9.84 16.24 -14.34
CA PHE A 2 8.73 15.59 -15.08
C PHE A 2 8.86 14.07 -15.26
N ARG A 3 10.06 13.55 -15.53
CA ARG A 3 10.29 12.10 -15.67
C ARG A 3 9.94 11.31 -14.40
N ASN A 4 10.33 11.79 -13.22
CA ASN A 4 10.04 11.11 -11.95
C ASN A 4 8.55 11.20 -11.59
N ILE A 5 7.91 12.33 -11.89
CA ILE A 5 6.46 12.51 -11.71
C ILE A 5 5.69 11.53 -12.59
N LEU A 6 6.08 11.41 -13.87
CA LEU A 6 5.45 10.48 -14.81
C LEU A 6 5.69 9.02 -14.42
N SER A 7 6.90 8.65 -13.97
CA SER A 7 7.19 7.29 -13.49
C SER A 7 6.37 6.93 -12.24
N VAL A 8 6.41 7.74 -11.18
CA VAL A 8 5.71 7.44 -9.93
C VAL A 8 4.20 7.57 -10.12
N GLY A 9 3.74 8.59 -10.84
CA GLY A 9 2.33 8.79 -11.16
C GLY A 9 1.76 7.66 -12.01
N GLY A 10 2.50 7.19 -13.02
CA GLY A 10 2.13 6.03 -13.84
C GLY A 10 2.00 4.75 -13.01
N LEU A 11 3.00 4.46 -12.16
CA LEU A 11 2.94 3.31 -11.24
C LEU A 11 1.79 3.43 -10.24
N THR A 12 1.47 4.64 -9.79
CA THR A 12 0.34 4.89 -8.87
C THR A 12 -1.00 4.63 -9.56
N LEU A 13 -1.18 5.12 -10.80
CA LEU A 13 -2.39 4.88 -11.58
C LEU A 13 -2.58 3.39 -11.87
N LEU A 14 -1.51 2.70 -12.28
CA LEU A 14 -1.54 1.26 -12.52
C LEU A 14 -1.96 0.49 -11.26
N SER A 15 -1.41 0.86 -10.10
CA SER A 15 -1.77 0.25 -8.82
C SER A 15 -3.25 0.49 -8.46
N ARG A 16 -3.77 1.70 -8.72
CA ARG A 16 -5.19 2.02 -8.50
C ARG A 16 -6.10 1.21 -9.42
N LEU A 17 -5.74 1.07 -10.69
CA LEU A 17 -6.52 0.28 -11.64
C LEU A 17 -6.52 -1.20 -11.26
N ALA A 18 -5.37 -1.75 -10.87
CA ALA A 18 -5.28 -3.12 -10.37
C ALA A 18 -6.14 -3.33 -9.10
N GLY A 19 -6.13 -2.37 -8.18
CA GLY A 19 -7.02 -2.36 -7.00
C GLY A 19 -8.50 -2.34 -7.38
N PHE A 20 -8.89 -1.51 -8.34
CA PHE A 20 -10.26 -1.45 -8.83
C PHE A 20 -10.71 -2.77 -9.46
N VAL A 21 -9.87 -3.40 -10.29
CA VAL A 21 -10.17 -4.72 -10.88
C VAL A 21 -10.37 -5.77 -9.79
N ARG A 22 -9.51 -5.78 -8.76
CA ARG A 22 -9.68 -6.66 -7.60
C ARG A 22 -11.05 -6.45 -6.94
N ASP A 23 -11.47 -5.21 -6.73
CA ASP A 23 -12.74 -4.92 -6.07
C ASP A 23 -13.93 -5.40 -6.91
N VAL A 24 -13.88 -5.24 -8.23
CA VAL A 24 -14.88 -5.80 -9.16
C VAL A 24 -14.93 -7.32 -9.08
N VAL A 25 -13.78 -7.99 -9.07
CA VAL A 25 -13.71 -9.45 -8.94
C VAL A 25 -14.27 -9.92 -7.60
N MET A 26 -13.92 -9.24 -6.51
CA MET A 26 -14.45 -9.55 -5.17
C MET A 26 -15.96 -9.39 -5.12
N ALA A 27 -16.50 -8.31 -5.69
CA ALA A 27 -17.94 -8.10 -5.77
C ALA A 27 -18.65 -9.16 -6.63
N ALA A 28 -18.04 -9.59 -7.74
CA ALA A 28 -18.60 -10.62 -8.61
C ALA A 28 -18.58 -12.02 -7.97
N VAL A 29 -17.54 -12.35 -7.20
CA VAL A 29 -17.36 -13.68 -6.60
C VAL A 29 -18.07 -13.81 -5.26
N LEU A 30 -17.95 -12.82 -4.38
CA LEU A 30 -18.51 -12.87 -3.02
C LEU A 30 -19.92 -12.29 -2.94
N GLY A 31 -20.29 -11.41 -3.88
CA GLY A 31 -21.57 -10.70 -3.84
C GLY A 31 -21.71 -9.76 -2.65
N ALA A 32 -22.92 -9.26 -2.44
CA ALA A 32 -23.28 -8.54 -1.22
C ALA A 32 -23.83 -9.53 -0.19
N GLY A 33 -23.15 -9.69 0.95
CA GLY A 33 -23.62 -10.56 2.02
C GLY A 33 -22.62 -10.76 3.15
N PRO A 34 -23.00 -11.52 4.20
CA PRO A 34 -22.21 -11.66 5.42
C PRO A 34 -20.78 -12.20 5.21
N VAL A 35 -20.58 -13.02 4.17
CA VAL A 35 -19.26 -13.56 3.80
C VAL A 35 -18.34 -12.46 3.27
N ALA A 36 -18.86 -11.56 2.43
CA ALA A 36 -18.10 -10.42 1.92
C ALA A 36 -17.72 -9.47 3.06
N ASP A 37 -18.66 -9.20 3.97
CA ASP A 37 -18.41 -8.36 5.15
C ASP A 37 -17.34 -8.96 6.06
N ALA A 38 -17.43 -10.26 6.36
CA ALA A 38 -16.44 -10.97 7.15
C ALA A 38 -15.05 -10.95 6.49
N PHE A 39 -14.98 -11.16 5.17
CA PHE A 39 -13.73 -11.08 4.42
C PHE A 39 -13.11 -9.68 4.50
N LEU A 40 -13.92 -8.63 4.29
CA LEU A 40 -13.44 -7.24 4.36
C LEU A 40 -12.95 -6.88 5.76
N VAL A 41 -13.65 -7.31 6.81
CA VAL A 41 -13.21 -7.10 8.20
C VAL A 41 -11.90 -7.84 8.47
N ALA A 42 -11.79 -9.11 8.08
CA ALA A 42 -10.55 -9.87 8.24
C ALA A 42 -9.38 -9.23 7.49
N PHE A 43 -9.62 -8.71 6.29
CA PHE A 43 -8.60 -8.07 5.45
C PHE A 43 -8.14 -6.70 6.00
N ARG A 44 -8.92 -6.05 6.88
CA ARG A 44 -8.50 -4.80 7.54
C ARG A 44 -7.36 -5.01 8.52
N LEU A 45 -7.35 -6.12 9.25
CA LEU A 45 -6.32 -6.40 10.25
C LEU A 45 -4.88 -6.33 9.68
N PRO A 46 -4.52 -7.09 8.62
CA PRO A 46 -3.19 -6.98 8.01
C PRO A 46 -2.95 -5.61 7.38
N ASN A 47 -3.99 -4.96 6.84
CA ASN A 47 -3.85 -3.60 6.30
C ASN A 47 -3.51 -2.57 7.37
N HIS A 48 -4.05 -2.71 8.58
CA HIS A 48 -3.66 -1.85 9.70
C HIS A 48 -2.19 -2.02 10.07
N PHE A 49 -1.70 -3.27 10.14
CA PHE A 49 -0.27 -3.52 10.34
C PHE A 49 0.57 -2.89 9.22
N ARG A 50 0.18 -3.06 7.95
CA ARG A 50 0.87 -2.45 6.82
C ARG A 50 0.87 -0.91 6.90
N ALA A 51 -0.25 -0.30 7.27
CA ALA A 51 -0.35 1.15 7.41
C ALA A 51 0.57 1.69 8.52
N ILE A 52 0.59 1.03 9.68
CA ILE A 52 1.41 1.43 10.84
C ILE A 52 2.91 1.24 10.53
N PHE A 53 3.28 0.08 9.98
CA PHE A 53 4.69 -0.31 9.86
C PHE A 53 5.32 0.00 8.50
N ALA A 54 4.57 0.27 7.43
CA ALA A 54 5.14 0.40 6.08
C ALA A 54 4.79 1.72 5.36
N GLU A 55 3.65 2.35 5.64
CA GLU A 55 3.20 3.48 4.82
C GLU A 55 3.81 4.84 5.20
N GLY A 56 4.25 5.06 6.44
CA GLY A 56 4.76 6.39 6.82
C GLY A 56 5.70 6.43 8.01
N ALA A 57 5.28 5.92 9.17
CA ALA A 57 6.05 6.09 10.41
C ALA A 57 7.43 5.41 10.33
N PHE A 58 7.48 4.19 9.79
CA PHE A 58 8.74 3.48 9.59
C PHE A 58 9.63 4.17 8.56
N ASN A 59 9.10 4.54 7.38
CA ASN A 59 9.89 5.15 6.32
C ASN A 59 10.47 6.52 6.77
N ALA A 60 9.68 7.31 7.50
CA ALA A 60 10.10 8.60 8.06
C ALA A 60 11.18 8.48 9.14
N ALA A 61 11.18 7.42 9.95
CA ALA A 61 12.19 7.19 10.97
C ALA A 61 13.44 6.46 10.43
N PHE A 62 13.23 5.46 9.56
CA PHE A 62 14.24 4.55 9.06
C PHE A 62 15.13 5.21 8.00
N VAL A 63 14.57 5.88 6.98
CA VAL A 63 15.35 6.47 5.88
C VAL A 63 16.38 7.48 6.36
N PRO A 64 16.06 8.49 7.19
CA PRO A 64 17.06 9.45 7.66
C PRO A 64 18.07 8.81 8.61
N THR A 65 17.66 7.82 9.41
CA THR A 65 18.59 7.12 10.32
C THR A 65 19.58 6.24 9.54
N TYR A 66 19.10 5.51 8.54
CA TYR A 66 19.93 4.73 7.64
C TYR A 66 20.87 5.61 6.81
N ALA A 67 20.38 6.74 6.28
CA ALA A 67 21.20 7.69 5.53
C ALA A 67 22.36 8.23 6.38
N ARG A 68 22.08 8.62 7.64
CA ARG A 68 23.12 9.07 8.58
C ARG A 68 24.16 7.98 8.86
N LEU A 69 23.71 6.74 9.11
CA LEU A 69 24.61 5.61 9.39
C LEU A 69 25.49 5.28 8.18
N LYS A 70 24.93 5.37 6.97
CA LYS A 70 25.65 5.14 5.71
C LYS A 70 26.69 6.24 5.42
N GLU A 71 26.37 7.49 5.72
CA GLU A 71 27.29 8.63 5.56
C GLU A 71 28.42 8.64 6.59
N GLN A 72 28.16 8.15 7.81
CA GLN A 72 29.18 8.01 8.85
C GLN A 72 30.18 6.87 8.58
N GLY A 73 29.99 6.13 7.48
CA GLY A 73 30.82 4.97 7.14
C GLY A 73 30.60 3.87 8.18
N GLY A 74 29.65 2.97 7.93
CA GLY A 74 29.49 1.77 8.76
C GLY A 74 30.82 1.08 9.04
#